data_AF-M2QXD6-F1
#
_entry.id   AF-M2QXD6-F1
#
_cell.length_a   1.000
_cell.length_b   1.000
_cell.length_c   1.000
_cell.angle_alpha   90.00
_cell.angle_beta   90.00
_cell.angle_gamma   90.00
#
_symmetry.space_group_name_H-M   'P 1'
#
loop_
_entity.id
_entity.type
_entity.pdbx_description
1 polymer ?
#
loop_
_entity_poly.entity_id
_entity_poly.type
_entity_poly.pdbx_seq_one_letter_code
_entity_poly.pdbx_strand_id
1 'polypeptide(L)'
;MMATRQFIEEVSHTITLDQCILAAAALILYDYTLTFSTEVEVIWRKQMTNATSILFLVNRYNSLFQAIMGVCFVGAQFPTNLSCKFLLAFSQISDLLSFAAWAVFSALRVYTINNRNIFLAAVALGFGLVPFATNLLYTVKKLSAPSFFGGNHCNTKYVPPDDASDRSVLVTLSEHSTE
;
A
#
# COMPACT_ATOMS: atom_id res chain seq x y z
N MET A 1 -25.72 2.23 -22.69
CA MET A 1 -24.40 2.12 -23.37
C MET A 1 -23.31 2.98 -22.73
N MET A 2 -23.56 4.25 -22.39
CA MET A 2 -22.56 5.10 -21.70
C MET A 2 -22.35 4.70 -20.22
N ALA A 3 -23.43 4.51 -19.46
CA ALA A 3 -23.37 4.10 -18.04
C ALA A 3 -22.79 2.69 -17.84
N THR A 4 -23.06 1.76 -18.78
CA THR A 4 -22.50 0.40 -18.76
C THR A 4 -20.98 0.41 -18.99
N ARG A 5 -20.45 1.33 -19.80
CA ARG A 5 -19.00 1.47 -20.00
C ARG A 5 -18.30 2.01 -18.75
N GLN A 6 -18.87 3.05 -18.12
CA GLN A 6 -18.33 3.60 -16.87
C GLN A 6 -18.26 2.55 -15.75
N PHE A 7 -19.29 1.71 -15.66
CA PHE A 7 -19.33 0.63 -14.68
C PHE A 7 -18.26 -0.44 -14.95
N ILE A 8 -18.07 -0.87 -16.20
CA ILE A 8 -17.05 -1.85 -16.58
C ILE A 8 -15.64 -1.33 -16.27
N GLU A 9 -15.37 -0.04 -16.53
CA GLU A 9 -14.07 0.56 -16.22
C GLU A 9 -13.79 0.60 -14.71
N GLU A 10 -14.78 0.93 -13.88
CA GLU A 10 -14.63 0.97 -12.42
C GLU A 10 -14.36 -0.41 -11.82
N VAL A 11 -15.07 -1.43 -12.30
CA VAL A 11 -14.88 -2.82 -11.87
C VAL A 11 -13.51 -3.35 -12.33
N SER A 12 -13.13 -3.08 -13.59
CA SER A 12 -11.83 -3.48 -14.12
C SER A 12 -10.69 -2.87 -13.30
N HIS A 13 -10.78 -1.59 -12.97
CA HIS A 13 -9.79 -0.91 -12.13
C HIS A 13 -9.61 -1.59 -10.77
N THR A 14 -10.72 -1.96 -10.12
CA THR A 14 -10.70 -2.58 -8.79
C THR A 14 -10.03 -3.97 -8.84
N ILE A 15 -10.41 -4.79 -9.83
CA ILE A 15 -9.84 -6.14 -10.00
C ILE A 15 -8.34 -6.07 -10.28
N THR A 16 -7.90 -5.14 -11.14
CA THR A 16 -6.48 -4.96 -11.43
C THR A 16 -5.69 -4.59 -10.18
N LEU A 17 -6.23 -3.69 -9.34
CA LEU A 17 -5.57 -3.30 -8.09
C LEU A 17 -5.42 -4.49 -7.14
N ASP A 18 -6.46 -5.30 -6.96
CA ASP A 18 -6.42 -6.47 -6.08
C ASP A 18 -5.38 -7.49 -6.55
N GLN A 19 -5.30 -7.74 -7.86
CA GLN A 19 -4.28 -8.62 -8.46
C GLN A 19 -2.86 -8.07 -8.26
N CYS A 20 -2.66 -6.76 -8.46
CA CYS A 20 -1.38 -6.11 -8.22
C CYS A 20 -0.95 -6.21 -6.76
N ILE A 21 -1.89 -6.06 -5.81
CA ILE A 21 -1.63 -6.18 -4.37
C ILE A 21 -1.16 -7.60 -4.04
N LEU A 22 -1.86 -8.63 -4.53
CA LEU A 22 -1.49 -10.02 -4.29
C LEU A 22 -0.13 -10.36 -4.90
N ALA A 23 0.14 -9.92 -6.13
CA ALA A 23 1.42 -10.13 -6.81
C ALA A 23 2.57 -9.45 -6.06
N ALA A 24 2.39 -8.19 -5.64
CA ALA A 24 3.37 -7.46 -4.86
C ALA A 24 3.63 -8.12 -3.51
N ALA A 25 2.57 -8.56 -2.81
CA ALA A 25 2.69 -9.25 -1.54
C ALA A 25 3.47 -10.57 -1.66
N ALA A 26 3.20 -11.37 -2.70
CA ALA A 26 3.92 -12.60 -2.98
C ALA A 26 5.41 -12.34 -3.23
N LEU A 27 5.74 -11.30 -4.00
CA LEU A 27 7.12 -10.93 -4.30
C LEU A 27 7.86 -10.45 -3.03
N ILE A 28 7.21 -9.65 -2.19
CA ILE A 28 7.77 -9.19 -0.91
C ILE A 28 8.06 -10.38 0.02
N LEU A 29 7.12 -11.32 0.14
CA LEU A 29 7.30 -12.51 0.97
C LEU A 29 8.44 -13.39 0.45
N TYR A 30 8.52 -13.57 -0.87
CA TYR A 30 9.60 -14.32 -1.51
C TYR A 30 10.97 -13.70 -1.24
N ASP A 31 11.12 -12.39 -1.49
CA ASP A 31 12.37 -11.67 -1.22
C ASP A 31 12.75 -11.74 0.27
N TYR A 32 11.75 -11.70 1.16
CA TYR A 32 11.96 -11.84 2.59
C TYR A 32 12.54 -13.21 2.96
N THR A 33 11.99 -14.30 2.41
CA THR A 33 12.49 -15.65 2.69
C THR A 33 13.94 -15.85 2.24
N LEU A 34 14.34 -15.23 1.12
CA LEU A 34 15.70 -15.31 0.62
C LEU A 34 16.69 -14.54 1.50
N THR A 35 16.32 -13.31 1.88
CA THR A 35 17.24 -12.38 2.55
C THR A 35 17.30 -12.56 4.07
N PHE A 36 16.32 -13.26 4.67
CA PHE A 36 16.24 -13.52 6.11
C PHE A 36 17.50 -14.17 6.68
N SER A 37 18.07 -15.15 5.97
CA SER A 37 19.29 -15.86 6.41
C SER A 37 20.47 -14.91 6.63
N THR A 38 20.65 -13.97 5.70
CA THR A 38 21.73 -12.98 5.73
C THR A 38 21.46 -11.88 6.77
N GLU A 39 20.20 -11.49 6.97
CA GLU A 39 19.84 -10.52 8.00
C GLU A 39 20.10 -11.02 9.41
N VAL A 40 19.75 -12.27 9.71
CA VAL A 40 19.99 -12.84 11.04
C VAL A 40 21.49 -12.82 11.34
N GLU A 41 22.32 -13.14 10.36
CA GLU A 41 23.76 -13.09 10.53
C GLU A 41 24.31 -11.66 10.69
N VAL A 42 23.88 -10.71 9.85
CA VAL A 42 24.44 -9.35 9.84
C VAL A 42 23.87 -8.47 10.94
N ILE A 43 22.56 -8.52 11.19
CA ILE A 43 21.88 -7.60 12.10
C ILE A 43 21.95 -8.08 13.55
N TRP A 44 21.89 -9.39 13.78
CA TRP A 44 21.87 -9.94 15.13
C TRP A 44 23.27 -10.26 15.68
N ARG A 45 24.28 -10.49 14.81
CA ARG A 45 25.67 -10.67 15.28
C ARG A 45 26.48 -9.38 15.34
N LYS A 46 26.26 -8.41 14.43
CA LYS A 46 26.91 -7.08 14.51
C LYS A 46 25.96 -6.12 15.20
N GLN A 47 26.28 -5.79 16.45
CA GLN A 47 25.56 -4.88 17.34
C GLN A 47 24.82 -3.74 16.62
N MET A 48 23.54 -3.57 16.97
CA MET A 48 22.58 -2.59 16.46
C MET A 48 22.95 -1.13 16.83
N THR A 49 24.11 -0.64 16.40
CA THR A 49 24.61 0.67 16.86
C THR A 49 24.37 1.81 15.85
N ASN A 50 23.89 1.51 14.64
CA ASN A 50 23.75 2.49 13.56
C ASN A 50 22.28 2.83 13.25
N ALA A 51 21.95 4.13 13.25
CA ALA A 51 20.60 4.63 12.91
C ALA A 51 20.10 4.15 11.54
N THR A 52 21.00 3.95 10.58
CA THR A 52 20.68 3.41 9.24
C THR A 52 20.15 1.97 9.30
N SER A 53 20.68 1.14 10.20
CA SER A 53 20.22 -0.24 10.37
C SER A 53 18.81 -0.29 10.95
N ILE A 54 18.50 0.61 11.90
CA ILE A 54 17.16 0.75 12.48
C ILE A 54 16.17 1.21 11.41
N LEU A 55 16.53 2.22 10.62
CA LEU A 55 15.68 2.71 9.52
C LEU A 55 15.39 1.61 8.49
N PHE A 56 16.41 0.82 8.12
CA PHE A 56 16.24 -0.33 7.24
C PHE A 56 15.29 -1.37 7.82
N LEU A 57 15.44 -1.71 9.10
CA LEU A 57 14.61 -2.67 9.78
C LEU A 57 13.14 -2.22 9.85
N VAL A 58 12.91 -0.95 10.20
CA VAL A 58 11.57 -0.36 10.27
C VAL A 58 10.90 -0.37 8.89
N ASN A 59 11.59 0.07 7.84
CA ASN A 59 11.05 0.08 6.48
C ASN A 59 10.73 -1.34 5.99
N ARG A 60 11.60 -2.31 6.32
CA ARG A 60 11.43 -3.71 5.92
C ARG A 60 10.22 -4.35 6.60
N TYR A 61 10.09 -4.24 7.92
CA TYR A 61 8.93 -4.78 8.62
C TYR A 61 7.64 -4.04 8.28
N ASN A 62 7.70 -2.73 8.01
CA ASN A 62 6.55 -1.98 7.52
C ASN A 62 6.05 -2.51 6.16
N SER A 63 6.98 -2.83 5.24
CA SER A 63 6.63 -3.40 3.93
C SER A 63 6.03 -4.80 4.05
N LEU A 64 6.58 -5.63 4.94
CA LEU A 64 6.02 -6.96 5.23
C LEU A 64 4.61 -6.85 5.83
N PHE A 65 4.44 -5.94 6.79
CA PHE A 65 3.14 -5.66 7.37
C PHE A 65 2.14 -5.24 6.30
N GLN A 66 2.53 -4.34 5.39
CA GLN A 66 1.68 -3.88 4.29
C GLN A 66 1.29 -5.02 3.32
N ALA A 67 2.22 -5.94 3.02
CA ALA A 67 1.93 -7.11 2.21
C ALA A 67 0.88 -8.03 2.88
N ILE A 68 1.05 -8.34 4.17
CA ILE A 68 0.09 -9.16 4.93
C ILE A 68 -1.27 -8.46 4.98
N MET A 69 -1.27 -7.16 5.23
CA MET A 69 -2.47 -6.34 5.26
C MET A 69 -3.23 -6.33 3.93
N GLY A 70 -2.51 -6.23 2.81
CA GLY A 70 -3.10 -6.30 1.47
C GLY A 70 -3.76 -7.65 1.22
N VAL A 71 -3.10 -8.76 1.57
CA VAL A 71 -3.67 -10.11 1.45
C VAL A 71 -4.92 -10.26 2.33
N CYS A 72 -4.87 -9.76 3.57
CA CYS A 72 -6.04 -9.77 4.45
C CYS A 72 -7.19 -8.91 3.90
N PHE A 73 -6.90 -7.78 3.26
CA PHE A 73 -7.93 -6.92 2.69
C PHE A 73 -8.65 -7.57 1.49
N VAL A 74 -7.90 -8.26 0.62
CA VAL A 74 -8.47 -8.94 -0.55
C VAL A 74 -9.17 -10.26 -0.16
N GLY A 75 -8.62 -11.01 0.78
CA GLY A 75 -9.08 -12.36 1.11
C GLY A 75 -10.03 -12.47 2.31
N ALA A 76 -10.06 -11.49 3.23
CA ALA A 76 -10.83 -11.62 4.47
C ALA A 76 -12.13 -10.83 4.43
N GLN A 77 -13.21 -11.46 4.88
CA GLN A 77 -14.44 -10.77 5.26
C GLN A 77 -14.28 -10.24 6.67
N PHE A 78 -14.27 -8.91 6.83
CA PHE A 78 -14.11 -8.28 8.14
C PHE A 78 -15.42 -8.40 8.94
N PRO A 79 -15.41 -9.05 10.12
CA PRO A 79 -16.63 -9.24 10.92
C PRO A 79 -17.13 -7.94 11.57
N THR A 80 -16.26 -6.94 11.74
CA THR A 80 -16.62 -5.65 12.33
C THR A 80 -16.13 -4.47 11.50
N ASN A 81 -16.96 -3.42 11.40
CA ASN A 81 -16.60 -2.16 10.76
C ASN A 81 -15.44 -1.45 11.47
N LEU A 82 -15.30 -1.67 12.77
CA LEU A 82 -14.23 -1.08 13.58
C LEU A 82 -12.87 -1.65 13.17
N SER A 83 -12.72 -2.97 13.10
CA SER A 83 -11.47 -3.61 12.66
C SER A 83 -11.04 -3.13 11.28
N CYS A 84 -11.95 -3.11 10.30
CA CYS A 84 -11.60 -2.66 8.95
C CYS A 84 -11.20 -1.17 8.89
N LYS A 85 -11.89 -0.27 9.63
CA LYS A 85 -11.49 1.14 9.73
C LYS A 85 -10.10 1.31 10.34
N PHE A 86 -9.78 0.54 11.38
CA PHE A 86 -8.45 0.54 11.97
C PHE A 86 -7.39 0.10 10.96
N LEU A 87 -7.65 -0.97 10.21
CA LEU A 87 -6.72 -1.48 9.20
C LEU A 87 -6.51 -0.48 8.05
N LEU A 88 -7.58 0.18 7.59
CA LEU A 88 -7.49 1.25 6.60
C LEU A 88 -6.71 2.46 7.12
N ALA A 89 -6.97 2.91 8.34
CA ALA A 89 -6.23 4.03 8.92
C ALA A 89 -4.74 3.69 9.09
N PHE A 90 -4.45 2.48 9.55
CA PHE A 90 -3.09 2.01 9.76
C PHE A 90 -2.34 1.83 8.43
N SER A 91 -3.00 1.36 7.36
CA SER A 91 -2.36 1.25 6.05
C SER A 91 -1.89 2.62 5.53
N GLN A 92 -2.71 3.66 5.69
CA GLN A 92 -2.33 5.03 5.31
C GLN A 92 -1.13 5.55 6.12
N ILE A 93 -1.04 5.19 7.41
CA ILE A 93 0.09 5.58 8.26
C ILE A 93 1.36 4.83 7.83
N SER A 94 1.25 3.54 7.52
CA SER A 94 2.35 2.73 6.97
C SER A 94 2.87 3.27 5.64
N ASP A 95 1.99 3.76 4.76
CA ASP A 95 2.39 4.42 3.51
C ASP A 95 3.23 5.68 3.78
N LEU A 96 2.81 6.52 4.73
CA LEU A 96 3.57 7.72 5.11
C LEU A 96 4.96 7.38 5.63
N LEU A 97 5.07 6.30 6.41
CA LEU A 97 6.36 5.82 6.91
C LEU A 97 7.27 5.36 5.77
N SER A 98 6.73 4.67 4.77
CA SER A 98 7.47 4.28 3.56
C SER A 98 7.97 5.49 2.78
N PHE A 99 7.14 6.52 2.56
CA PHE A 99 7.57 7.75 1.89
C PHE A 99 8.71 8.46 2.65
N ALA A 100 8.60 8.55 3.98
CA ALA A 100 9.65 9.12 4.81
C ALA A 100 10.96 8.30 4.71
N ALA A 101 10.86 6.97 4.77
CA ALA A 101 12.02 6.09 4.63
C ALA A 101 12.69 6.26 3.25
N TRP A 102 11.91 6.29 2.16
CA TRP A 102 12.43 6.50 0.81
C TRP A 102 13.14 7.84 0.65
N ALA A 103 12.58 8.91 1.23
CA ALA A 103 13.20 10.24 1.22
C ALA A 103 14.56 10.22 1.95
N VAL A 104 14.63 9.60 3.13
CA VAL A 104 15.87 9.49 3.91
C VAL A 104 16.90 8.61 3.20
N PHE A 105 16.50 7.48 2.61
CA PHE A 105 17.40 6.62 1.83
C PHE A 105 17.96 7.32 0.61
N SER A 106 17.12 8.09 -0.10
CA SER A 106 17.56 8.91 -1.24
C SER A 106 18.61 9.93 -0.80
N ALA A 107 18.34 10.67 0.28
CA ALA A 107 19.28 11.64 0.83
C ALA A 107 20.60 11.01 1.30
N LEU A 108 20.53 9.85 1.98
CA LEU A 108 21.70 9.12 2.43
C LEU A 108 22.58 8.67 1.25
N ARG A 109 21.95 8.20 0.16
CA ARG A 109 22.67 7.82 -1.06
C ARG A 109 23.38 9.00 -1.70
N VAL A 110 22.75 10.18 -1.72
CA VAL A 110 23.40 11.41 -2.23
C VAL A 110 24.54 11.84 -1.31
N TYR A 111 24.37 11.72 0.00
CA TYR A 111 25.39 12.04 0.99
C TYR A 111 26.66 11.19 0.83
N THR A 112 26.52 9.89 0.59
CA THR A 112 27.68 8.99 0.42
C THR A 112 28.38 9.21 -0.92
N ILE A 113 27.64 9.45 -2.01
CA ILE A 113 28.21 9.66 -3.35
C ILE A 113 28.96 11.00 -3.43
N ASN A 114 28.41 12.07 -2.84
CA ASN A 114 28.96 13.41 -2.98
C ASN A 114 29.98 13.78 -1.89
N ASN A 115 30.84 12.82 -1.49
CA ASN A 115 31.88 13.01 -0.49
C ASN A 115 31.39 13.69 0.82
N ARG A 116 30.25 13.24 1.35
CA ARG A 116 29.64 13.76 2.59
C ARG A 116 29.18 15.23 2.50
N ASN A 117 28.94 15.75 1.30
CA ASN A 117 28.40 17.10 1.16
C ASN A 117 26.91 17.15 1.56
N ILE A 118 26.66 17.73 2.73
CA ILE A 118 25.35 17.83 3.36
C ILE A 118 24.39 18.69 2.53
N PHE A 119 24.88 19.66 1.75
CA PHE A 119 24.02 20.54 0.96
C PHE A 119 23.22 19.78 -0.10
N LEU A 120 23.87 18.94 -0.91
CA LEU A 120 23.16 18.15 -1.92
C LEU A 120 22.26 17.09 -1.29
N ALA A 121 22.67 16.52 -0.16
CA ALA A 121 21.83 15.59 0.60
C ALA A 121 20.56 16.27 1.12
N ALA A 122 20.67 17.51 1.62
CA ALA A 122 19.53 18.30 2.08
C ALA A 122 18.59 18.68 0.93
N VAL A 123 19.13 19.03 -0.25
CA VAL A 123 18.33 19.26 -1.46
C VAL A 123 17.57 18.00 -1.85
N ALA A 124 18.24 16.85 -1.91
CA ALA A 124 17.61 15.57 -2.22
C ALA A 124 16.52 15.18 -1.20
N LEU A 125 16.77 15.44 0.10
CA LEU A 125 15.79 15.24 1.16
C LEU A 125 14.59 16.17 1.00
N GLY A 126 14.82 17.44 0.64
CA GLY A 126 13.77 18.42 0.37
C GLY A 126 12.84 17.97 -0.77
N PHE A 127 13.39 17.49 -1.87
CA PHE A 127 12.60 16.92 -2.96
C PHE A 127 11.88 15.62 -2.54
N GLY A 128 12.54 14.76 -1.76
CA GLY A 128 11.94 13.53 -1.23
C GLY A 128 10.79 13.77 -0.24
N LEU A 129 10.76 14.91 0.46
CA LEU A 129 9.68 15.27 1.38
C LEU A 129 8.40 15.74 0.69
N VAL A 130 8.45 16.10 -0.59
CA VAL A 130 7.27 16.52 -1.37
C VAL A 130 6.18 15.43 -1.41
N PRO A 131 6.45 14.18 -1.81
CA PRO A 131 5.46 13.11 -1.74
C PRO A 131 5.01 12.84 -0.30
N PHE A 132 5.88 12.95 0.69
CA PHE A 132 5.50 12.78 2.09
C PHE A 132 4.46 13.83 2.53
N ALA A 133 4.72 15.11 2.25
CA ALA A 133 3.85 16.21 2.64
C ALA A 133 2.48 16.15 1.94
N THR A 134 2.47 15.85 0.64
CA THR A 134 1.22 15.72 -0.14
C THR A 134 0.36 14.56 0.35
N ASN A 135 0.96 13.39 0.58
CA ASN A 135 0.24 12.24 1.12
C ASN A 135 -0.22 12.49 2.56
N LEU A 136 0.57 13.20 3.39
CA LEU A 136 0.18 13.54 4.76
C LEU A 136 -1.09 14.40 4.78
N LEU A 137 -1.12 15.46 3.97
CA LEU A 137 -2.28 16.33 3.85
C LEU A 137 -3.51 15.57 3.35
N TYR A 138 -3.33 14.67 2.37
CA TYR A 138 -4.40 13.84 1.87
C TYR A 138 -4.95 12.89 2.95
N THR A 139 -4.08 12.20 3.66
CA THR A 139 -4.42 11.28 4.74
C THR A 139 -5.16 11.99 5.88
N VAL A 140 -4.69 13.16 6.30
CA VAL A 140 -5.36 13.97 7.34
C VAL A 140 -6.75 14.42 6.88
N LYS A 141 -6.90 14.86 5.62
CA LYS A 141 -8.22 15.21 5.07
C LYS A 141 -9.15 14.01 5.01
N LYS A 142 -8.65 12.85 4.61
CA LYS A 142 -9.42 11.61 4.51
C LYS A 142 -9.87 11.12 5.89
N LEU A 143 -8.99 11.12 6.88
CA LEU A 143 -9.26 10.71 8.26
C LEU A 143 -10.18 11.69 8.99
N SER A 144 -10.08 13.00 8.71
CA SER A 144 -10.94 14.02 9.33
C SER A 144 -12.32 14.13 8.68
N ALA A 145 -12.52 13.51 7.51
CA ALA A 145 -13.83 13.51 6.85
C ALA A 145 -14.86 12.67 7.64
N PRO A 146 -16.06 13.22 7.91
CA PRO A 146 -17.11 12.48 8.62
C PRO A 146 -17.59 11.23 7.87
N SER A 147 -17.41 11.20 6.54
CA SER A 147 -17.65 10.03 5.70
C SER A 147 -16.76 8.82 6.03
N PHE A 148 -15.55 9.04 6.56
CA PHE A 148 -14.66 7.95 6.99
C PHE A 148 -15.21 7.25 8.25
N PHE A 149 -15.75 8.02 9.19
CA PHE A 149 -16.38 7.47 10.40
C PHE A 149 -17.81 6.97 10.16
N GLY A 150 -18.53 7.52 9.18
CA GLY A 150 -19.92 7.15 8.86
C GLY A 150 -20.11 6.11 7.74
N GLY A 151 -19.11 5.85 6.90
CA GLY A 151 -19.26 5.00 5.71
C GLY A 151 -19.10 3.50 5.98
N ASN A 152 -19.90 2.68 5.28
CA ASN A 152 -19.80 1.21 5.25
C ASN A 152 -18.78 0.71 4.22
N HIS A 153 -17.56 1.29 4.19
CA HIS A 153 -16.51 0.89 3.23
C HIS A 153 -16.03 -0.56 3.42
N CYS A 154 -16.44 -1.18 4.52
CA CYS A 154 -15.99 -2.49 4.98
C CYS A 154 -17.03 -3.59 4.79
N ASN A 155 -18.26 -3.24 4.38
CA ASN A 155 -19.40 -4.16 4.37
C ASN A 155 -20.21 -4.10 3.08
N THR A 156 -19.64 -3.56 2.01
CA THR A 156 -20.22 -3.73 0.69
C THR A 156 -19.91 -5.15 0.23
N LYS A 157 -20.77 -6.12 0.59
CA LYS A 157 -21.10 -7.15 -0.40
C LYS A 157 -21.40 -6.36 -1.66
N TYR A 158 -20.74 -6.68 -2.76
CA TYR A 158 -21.18 -6.22 -4.06
C TYR A 158 -22.64 -6.68 -4.20
N VAL A 159 -23.57 -5.75 -3.98
CA VAL A 159 -24.98 -5.93 -4.26
C VAL A 159 -25.09 -5.40 -5.69
N PRO A 160 -25.20 -6.27 -6.70
CA PRO A 160 -25.42 -5.80 -8.06
C PRO A 160 -26.67 -4.91 -8.06
N PRO A 161 -26.65 -3.78 -8.79
CA PRO A 161 -27.85 -2.97 -8.96
C PRO A 161 -28.99 -3.87 -9.46
N ASP A 162 -30.24 -3.61 -9.06
CA ASP A 162 -31.38 -4.50 -9.36
C ASP A 162 -31.55 -4.80 -10.88
N ASP A 163 -31.03 -3.94 -11.75
CA ASP A 163 -30.96 -4.12 -13.21
C ASP A 163 -29.90 -5.15 -13.68
N ALA A 164 -28.92 -5.48 -12.85
CA ALA A 164 -27.87 -6.48 -13.11
C ALA A 164 -28.21 -7.87 -12.52
N SER A 165 -29.38 -8.02 -11.90
CA SER A 165 -29.91 -9.33 -11.50
C SER A 165 -30.45 -10.14 -12.69
N ASP A 166 -30.53 -9.55 -13.88
CA ASP A 166 -30.89 -10.31 -15.07
C ASP A 166 -29.69 -11.15 -15.51
N ARG A 167 -29.88 -12.48 -15.47
CA ARG A 167 -28.87 -13.50 -15.80
C ARG A 167 -28.26 -13.31 -17.19
N SER A 168 -28.97 -12.61 -18.08
CA SER A 168 -28.55 -12.28 -19.45
C SER A 168 -27.32 -11.37 -19.49
N VAL A 169 -27.19 -10.39 -18.59
CA VAL A 169 -26.07 -9.43 -18.58
C VAL A 169 -24.77 -10.11 -18.12
N LEU A 170 -24.87 -11.02 -17.16
CA LEU A 170 -23.73 -11.82 -16.68
C LEU A 170 -23.19 -12.77 -17.75
N VAL A 171 -24.07 -13.35 -18.59
CA VAL A 171 -23.65 -14.20 -19.72
C VAL A 171 -22.93 -13.37 -20.80
N THR A 172 -23.41 -12.17 -21.11
CA THR A 172 -22.74 -11.28 -22.10
C THR A 172 -21.36 -10.78 -21.66
N LEU A 173 -21.13 -10.64 -20.35
CA LEU A 173 -19.81 -10.27 -19.80
C LEU A 173 -18.83 -11.45 -19.82
N SER A 174 -19.32 -12.69 -19.71
CA SER A 174 -18.48 -13.89 -19.84
C SER A 174 -18.01 -14.06 -21.28
N GLU A 175 -18.88 -13.86 -22.28
CA GLU A 175 -18.54 -14.05 -23.70
C GLU A 175 -17.52 -13.01 -24.21
N HIS A 176 -17.59 -11.76 -23.75
CA HIS A 176 -16.64 -10.72 -24.18
C HIS A 176 -15.26 -10.80 -23.49
N SER A 177 -15.13 -11.63 -22.44
CA SER A 177 -13.83 -11.89 -21.79
C SER A 177 -13.03 -13.02 -22.44
N THR A 178 -13.63 -13.71 -23.43
CA THR A 178 -13.06 -14.87 -24.11
C THR A 178 -12.70 -14.64 -25.58
N GLU A 179 -12.85 -13.41 -26.10
CA GLU A 179 -12.31 -12.99 -27.40
C GLU A 179 -11.11 -12.03 -27.24
#